data_AF-X0UD42-F1
#
_entry.id   AF-X0UD42-F1
#
_cell.length_a   1.000
_cell.length_b   1.000
_cell.length_c   1.000
_cell.angle_alpha   90.00
_cell.angle_beta   90.00
_cell.angle_gamma   90.00
#
_symmetry.space_group_name_H-M   'P 1'
#
loop_
_entity.id
_entity.type
_entity.pdbx_description
1 polymer ?
#
loop_
_entity_poly.entity_id
_entity_poly.type
_entity_poly.pdbx_seq_one_letter_code
_entity_poly.pdbx_strand_id
1 'polypeptide(L)'
;QERFYSGLWTWRTGAKGNGVWSYGWYVRINDSGLPESKIAWEGRMAGVNDYRYLQTLENTIAAGDASGRAGAAVRSAKRFLDALRRGIPYTAYRQRPGAIPQNQWAELDAWNPVPEIKPEDYARIRDDCAEHIIAVRRECGL
;
A
#
# COMPACT_ATOMS: atom_id res chain seq x y z
N GLN A 1 -1.75 10.32 3.74
CA GLN A 1 -0.30 10.17 3.51
C GLN A 1 0.24 8.79 3.94
N GLU A 2 0.12 8.40 5.21
CA GLU A 2 0.73 7.17 5.76
C GLU A 2 0.33 5.88 5.03
N ARG A 3 -0.97 5.73 4.71
CA ARG A 3 -1.49 4.58 3.96
C ARG A 3 -0.85 4.44 2.58
N PHE A 4 -0.71 5.56 1.86
CA PHE A 4 -0.06 5.60 0.55
C PHE A 4 1.40 5.15 0.64
N TYR A 5 2.15 5.71 1.60
CA TYR A 5 3.59 5.43 1.76
C TYR A 5 3.86 3.98 2.06
N SER A 6 3.21 3.46 3.11
CA SER A 6 3.40 2.09 3.61
C SER A 6 2.81 1.01 2.72
N GLY A 7 1.85 1.37 1.85
CA GLY A 7 1.19 0.48 0.91
C GLY A 7 1.72 0.63 -0.52
N LEU A 8 0.98 1.41 -1.31
CA LEU A 8 1.17 1.54 -2.76
C LEU A 8 2.57 2.02 -3.16
N TRP A 9 3.15 2.97 -2.43
CA TRP A 9 4.50 3.46 -2.73
C TRP A 9 5.57 2.40 -2.44
N THR A 10 5.52 1.76 -1.26
CA THR A 10 6.42 0.64 -0.92
C THR A 10 6.32 -0.47 -1.96
N TRP A 11 5.11 -0.91 -2.31
CA TRP A 11 4.90 -1.92 -3.33
C TRP A 11 5.51 -1.53 -4.68
N ARG A 12 5.22 -0.32 -5.16
CA ARG A 12 5.67 0.12 -6.48
C ARG A 12 7.18 0.23 -6.59
N THR A 13 7.85 0.69 -5.53
CA THR A 13 9.31 0.85 -5.54
C THR A 13 10.05 -0.50 -5.49
N GLY A 14 9.36 -1.60 -5.21
CA GLY A 14 9.98 -2.90 -4.95
C GLY A 14 10.68 -2.96 -3.60
N ALA A 15 10.44 -1.99 -2.71
CA ALA A 15 10.96 -2.01 -1.35
C ALA A 15 10.31 -3.16 -0.56
N LYS A 16 11.11 -3.83 0.28
CA LYS A 16 10.63 -4.98 1.08
C LYS A 16 9.75 -4.59 2.27
N GLY A 17 9.66 -3.30 2.57
CA GLY A 17 8.89 -2.75 3.68
C GLY A 17 9.20 -1.26 3.87
N ASN A 18 8.69 -0.67 4.95
CA ASN A 18 9.00 0.70 5.31
C ASN A 18 9.43 0.83 6.78
N GLY A 19 10.32 1.79 7.05
CA GLY A 19 10.75 2.15 8.39
C GLY A 19 10.05 3.41 8.87
N VAL A 20 10.00 3.60 10.19
CA VAL A 20 9.73 4.92 10.79
C VAL A 20 10.62 5.11 12.00
N TRP A 21 11.16 6.33 12.12
CA TRP A 21 12.21 6.63 13.10
C TRP A 21 11.68 6.75 14.53
N SER A 22 10.38 7.02 14.72
CA SER A 22 9.81 7.07 16.06
C SER A 22 8.36 6.60 16.11
N TYR A 23 8.16 5.54 16.89
CA TYR A 23 6.86 5.00 17.23
C TYR A 23 6.03 5.94 18.11
N GLY A 24 6.69 6.72 18.98
CA GLY A 24 6.02 7.63 19.92
C GLY A 24 5.24 8.77 19.26
N TRP A 25 5.44 9.03 17.96
CA TRP A 25 4.62 9.99 17.21
C TRP A 25 3.26 9.43 16.83
N TYR A 26 3.16 8.10 16.72
CA TYR A 26 1.98 7.37 16.24
C TYR A 26 1.07 6.87 17.36
N VAL A 27 1.53 7.01 18.60
CA VAL A 27 0.82 6.55 19.79
C VAL A 27 0.74 7.71 20.77
N ARG A 28 -0.39 7.83 21.46
CA ARG A 28 -0.51 8.68 22.64
C ARG A 28 -0.72 7.81 23.87
N ILE A 29 -0.33 8.30 25.04
CA ILE A 29 -0.68 7.67 26.31
C ILE A 29 -2.02 8.25 26.74
N ASN A 30 -3.02 7.40 26.96
CA ASN A 30 -4.34 7.82 27.42
C ASN A 30 -4.35 8.08 28.93
N ASP A 31 -5.48 8.55 29.47
CA ASP A 31 -5.63 8.91 30.88
C ASP A 31 -5.42 7.72 31.85
N SER A 32 -5.50 6.49 31.33
CA SER A 32 -5.21 5.25 32.08
C SER A 32 -3.74 4.83 32.03
N GLY A 33 -2.87 5.61 31.40
CA GLY A 33 -1.46 5.29 31.23
C GLY A 33 -1.18 4.25 30.13
N LEU A 34 -2.17 3.91 29.30
CA LEU A 34 -2.06 2.90 28.25
C LEU A 34 -1.82 3.54 26.87
N PRO A 35 -1.10 2.85 25.95
CA PRO A 35 -0.93 3.31 24.58
C PRO A 35 -2.25 3.26 23.80
N GLU A 36 -2.56 4.34 23.11
CA GLU A 36 -3.68 4.48 22.18
C GLU A 36 -3.16 4.92 20.81
N SER A 37 -3.59 4.22 19.75
CA SER A 37 -3.15 4.52 18.39
C SER A 37 -3.74 5.83 17.89
N LYS A 38 -2.94 6.59 17.13
CA LYS A 38 -3.42 7.75 16.38
C LYS A 38 -3.89 7.33 14.99
N ILE A 39 -4.71 8.16 14.36
CA ILE A 39 -5.19 7.98 12.98
C ILE A 39 -4.03 7.73 12.00
N ALA A 40 -2.89 8.40 12.18
CA ALA A 40 -1.71 8.19 11.35
C ALA A 40 -1.18 6.74 11.43
N TRP A 41 -1.21 6.14 12.63
CA TRP A 41 -0.80 4.74 12.82
C TRP A 41 -1.76 3.79 12.12
N GLU A 42 -3.06 4.00 12.30
CA GLU A 42 -4.08 3.17 11.65
C GLU A 42 -4.01 3.29 10.12
N GLY A 43 -3.77 4.50 9.60
CA GLY A 43 -3.51 4.72 8.18
C GLY A 43 -2.30 3.94 7.69
N ARG A 44 -1.20 3.93 8.47
CA ARG A 44 -0.01 3.13 8.16
C ARG A 44 -0.32 1.63 8.17
N MET A 45 -1.02 1.14 9.17
CA MET A 45 -1.40 -0.28 9.25
C MET A 45 -2.31 -0.70 8.11
N ALA A 46 -3.25 0.16 7.71
CA ALA A 46 -4.07 -0.06 6.53
C ALA A 46 -3.22 -0.16 5.25
N GLY A 47 -2.18 0.67 5.11
CA GLY A 47 -1.28 0.62 3.96
C GLY A 47 -0.42 -0.64 3.93
N VAL A 48 0.10 -1.07 5.08
CA VAL A 48 0.80 -2.35 5.22
C VAL A 48 -0.10 -3.52 4.78
N ASN A 49 -1.39 -3.48 5.13
CA ASN A 49 -2.34 -4.49 4.69
C ASN A 49 -2.57 -4.44 3.18
N ASP A 50 -2.73 -3.26 2.57
CA ASP A 50 -2.85 -3.12 1.12
C ASP A 50 -1.61 -3.69 0.39
N TYR A 51 -0.41 -3.43 0.90
CA TYR A 51 0.83 -4.02 0.39
C TYR A 51 0.81 -5.54 0.44
N ARG A 52 0.35 -6.14 1.55
CA ARG A 52 0.24 -7.61 1.68
C ARG A 52 -0.73 -8.22 0.68
N TYR A 53 -1.84 -7.56 0.36
CA TYR A 53 -2.76 -8.03 -0.70
C TYR A 53 -2.07 -8.07 -2.06
N LEU A 54 -1.33 -7.01 -2.40
CA LEU A 54 -0.57 -6.93 -3.64
C LEU A 54 0.51 -8.02 -3.73
N GLN A 55 1.27 -8.24 -2.65
CA GLN A 55 2.24 -9.34 -2.58
C GLN A 55 1.57 -10.72 -2.70
N THR A 56 0.41 -10.89 -2.06
CA THR A 56 -0.35 -12.15 -2.14
C THR A 56 -0.79 -12.41 -3.58
N LEU A 57 -1.22 -11.38 -4.30
CA LEU A 57 -1.57 -11.51 -5.71
C LEU A 57 -0.33 -11.82 -6.57
N GLU A 58 0.79 -11.15 -6.37
CA GLU A 58 2.06 -11.45 -7.08
C GLU A 58 2.51 -12.90 -6.85
N ASN A 59 2.46 -13.38 -5.61
CA ASN A 59 2.79 -14.76 -5.27
C ASN A 59 1.79 -15.75 -5.89
N THR A 60 0.51 -15.40 -5.91
CA THR A 60 -0.54 -16.24 -6.52
C THR A 60 -0.36 -16.36 -8.03
N ILE A 61 0.00 -15.26 -8.69
CA ILE A 61 0.38 -15.23 -10.11
C ILE A 61 1.60 -16.13 -10.36
N ALA A 62 2.65 -15.99 -9.53
CA ALA A 62 3.87 -16.78 -9.68
C ALA A 62 3.61 -18.29 -9.50
N ALA A 63 2.77 -18.66 -8.53
CA ALA A 63 2.32 -20.04 -8.35
C ALA A 63 1.51 -20.55 -9.55
N GLY A 64 0.64 -19.70 -10.10
CA GLY A 64 -0.13 -20.00 -11.32
C GLY A 64 0.78 -20.25 -12.53
N ASP A 65 1.79 -19.40 -12.74
CA ASP A 65 2.81 -19.60 -13.78
C ASP A 65 3.58 -20.91 -13.58
N ALA A 66 4.02 -21.20 -12.35
CA ALA A 66 4.76 -22.41 -12.02
C ALA A 66 3.95 -23.70 -12.18
N SER A 67 2.61 -23.63 -12.06
CA SER A 67 1.73 -24.78 -12.22
C SER A 67 1.62 -25.30 -13.67
N GLY A 68 2.06 -24.51 -14.66
CA GLY A 68 1.86 -24.81 -16.07
C GLY A 68 0.40 -24.64 -16.56
N ARG A 69 -0.51 -24.18 -15.69
CA ARG A 69 -1.94 -23.95 -15.98
C ARG A 69 -2.30 -22.48 -16.14
N ALA A 70 -1.31 -21.60 -16.27
CA ALA A 70 -1.54 -20.17 -16.41
C ALA A 70 -2.40 -19.86 -17.65
N GLY A 71 -3.55 -19.23 -17.41
CA GLY A 71 -4.56 -18.95 -18.43
C GLY A 71 -4.96 -17.48 -18.47
N ALA A 72 -6.26 -17.26 -18.69
CA ALA A 72 -6.82 -15.93 -18.82
C ALA A 72 -6.81 -15.17 -17.49
N ALA A 73 -7.05 -15.85 -16.36
CA ALA A 73 -7.06 -15.23 -15.04
C ALA A 73 -5.68 -14.70 -14.67
N VAL A 74 -4.62 -15.50 -14.88
CA VAL A 74 -3.23 -15.06 -14.64
C VAL A 74 -2.87 -13.84 -15.50
N ARG A 75 -3.21 -13.86 -16.80
CA ARG A 75 -2.97 -12.72 -17.69
C ARG A 75 -3.74 -11.46 -17.27
N SER A 76 -4.97 -11.63 -16.79
CA SER A 76 -5.78 -10.50 -16.31
C SER A 76 -5.18 -9.89 -15.04
N ALA A 77 -4.78 -10.71 -14.08
CA ALA A 77 -4.16 -10.28 -12.85
C ALA A 77 -2.83 -9.53 -13.10
N LYS A 78 -1.99 -10.03 -14.03
CA LYS A 78 -0.77 -9.32 -14.47
C LYS A 78 -1.08 -7.95 -15.05
N ARG A 79 -2.06 -7.85 -15.96
CA ARG A 79 -2.49 -6.56 -16.54
C ARG A 79 -2.99 -5.58 -15.48
N PHE A 80 -3.75 -6.06 -14.50
CA PHE A 80 -4.22 -5.24 -13.38
C PHE A 80 -3.04 -4.66 -12.58
N LEU A 81 -2.09 -5.50 -12.15
CA LEU A 81 -0.91 -5.04 -11.42
C LEU A 81 -0.08 -4.05 -12.25
N ASP A 82 0.14 -4.32 -13.53
CA ASP A 82 0.88 -3.42 -14.41
C ASP A 82 0.19 -2.07 -14.58
N ALA A 83 -1.14 -2.06 -14.72
CA ALA A 83 -1.93 -0.83 -14.80
C ALA A 83 -1.86 -0.04 -13.50
N LEU A 84 -2.04 -0.70 -12.36
CA LEU A 84 -1.94 -0.08 -11.03
C LEU A 84 -0.55 0.52 -10.81
N ARG A 85 0.51 -0.22 -11.13
CA ARG A 85 1.90 0.25 -10.98
C ARG A 85 2.19 1.48 -11.81
N ARG A 86 1.62 1.59 -13.02
CA ARG A 86 1.73 2.79 -13.87
C ARG A 86 0.95 3.98 -13.30
N GLY A 87 -0.23 3.74 -12.74
CA GLY A 87 -1.14 4.76 -12.23
C GLY A 87 -0.71 5.41 -10.91
N ILE A 88 0.09 4.71 -10.10
CA ILE A 88 0.69 5.32 -8.90
C ILE A 88 1.62 6.47 -9.35
N PRO A 89 1.81 7.56 -8.60
CA PRO A 89 2.82 8.60 -8.89
C PRO A 89 4.15 8.34 -8.17
N TYR A 90 5.24 8.17 -8.92
CA TYR A 90 6.52 7.65 -8.37
C TYR A 90 7.28 8.78 -7.68
N THR A 91 7.13 9.95 -8.27
CA THR A 91 7.74 11.20 -7.86
C THR A 91 7.05 11.85 -6.67
N ALA A 92 5.91 11.32 -6.22
CA ALA A 92 5.13 11.86 -5.10
C ALA A 92 5.94 11.99 -3.80
N TYR A 93 6.95 11.13 -3.60
CA TYR A 93 7.94 11.26 -2.51
C TYR A 93 9.32 11.69 -2.97
N ARG A 94 9.56 11.83 -4.29
CA ARG A 94 10.89 12.13 -4.85
C ARG A 94 11.26 13.61 -4.77
N GLN A 95 10.33 14.50 -4.43
CA GLN A 95 10.60 15.94 -4.40
C GLN A 95 9.89 16.64 -3.25
N ARG A 96 10.60 16.85 -2.13
CA ARG A 96 10.52 18.13 -1.44
C ARG A 96 11.94 18.69 -1.37
N PRO A 97 12.31 19.65 -2.24
CA PRO A 97 13.57 20.34 -2.11
C PRO A 97 13.50 21.26 -0.87
N GLY A 98 14.41 21.08 0.08
CA GLY A 98 14.55 21.93 1.26
C GLY A 98 14.31 21.22 2.59
N ALA A 99 15.09 21.60 3.61
CA ALA A 99 14.81 21.24 4.99
C ALA A 99 13.48 21.87 5.41
N ILE A 100 12.62 21.11 6.09
CA ILE A 100 11.37 21.63 6.62
C ILE A 100 11.70 22.34 7.93
N PRO A 101 11.48 23.65 8.03
CA PRO A 101 11.62 24.37 9.29
C PRO A 101 10.75 23.70 10.37
N GLN A 102 11.30 23.59 11.58
CA GLN A 102 10.70 22.83 12.68
C GLN A 102 9.33 23.38 13.16
N ASN A 103 8.86 24.51 12.62
CA ASN A 103 7.54 25.10 12.90
C ASN A 103 6.48 24.77 11.82
N GLN A 104 6.82 24.02 10.77
CA GLN A 104 5.92 23.63 9.68
C GLN A 104 5.47 22.16 9.77
N TRP A 105 5.60 21.50 10.92
CA TRP A 105 5.14 20.11 11.11
C TRP A 105 3.62 19.95 10.89
N ALA A 106 2.83 20.97 11.21
CA ALA A 106 1.39 20.96 10.89
C ALA A 106 1.12 20.95 9.37
N GLU A 107 1.98 21.59 8.56
CA GLU A 107 1.89 21.56 7.10
C GLU A 107 2.30 20.19 6.54
N LEU A 108 3.21 19.47 7.22
CA LEU A 108 3.53 18.08 6.90
C LEU A 108 2.36 17.14 7.16
N ASP A 109 1.67 17.30 8.29
CA ASP A 109 0.49 16.50 8.63
C ASP A 109 -0.67 16.73 7.65
N ALA A 110 -0.80 17.95 7.11
CA ALA A 110 -1.79 18.30 6.10
C ALA A 110 -1.37 17.93 4.67
N TRP A 111 -0.09 17.62 4.43
CA TRP A 111 0.40 17.34 3.08
C TRP A 111 -0.03 15.95 2.61
N ASN A 112 -0.90 15.92 1.61
CA ASN A 112 -1.20 14.71 0.86
C ASN A 112 -0.31 14.65 -0.39
N PRO A 113 0.69 13.75 -0.46
CA PRO A 113 1.58 13.64 -1.62
C PRO A 113 0.86 13.16 -2.88
N VAL A 114 -0.35 12.61 -2.73
CA VAL A 114 -1.17 12.07 -3.82
C VAL A 114 -2.64 12.33 -3.56
N PRO A 115 -3.12 13.58 -3.77
CA PRO A 115 -4.54 13.91 -3.58
C PRO A 115 -5.47 13.21 -4.56
N GLU A 116 -4.94 12.67 -5.66
CA GLU A 116 -5.71 12.00 -6.70
C GLU A 116 -6.14 10.58 -6.31
N ILE A 117 -5.42 9.93 -5.39
CA ILE A 117 -5.80 8.62 -4.85
C ILE A 117 -6.68 8.86 -3.62
N LYS A 118 -7.97 8.57 -3.77
CA LYS A 118 -8.98 8.78 -2.76
C LYS A 118 -9.11 7.57 -1.84
N PRO A 119 -9.74 7.70 -0.65
CA PRO A 119 -9.98 6.57 0.24
C PRO A 119 -10.67 5.38 -0.44
N GLU A 120 -11.62 5.64 -1.34
CA GLU A 120 -12.39 4.61 -2.05
C GLU A 120 -11.52 3.82 -3.02
N ASP A 121 -10.48 4.44 -3.58
CA ASP A 121 -9.55 3.77 -4.48
C ASP A 121 -8.81 2.63 -3.78
N TYR A 122 -8.44 2.80 -2.51
CA TYR A 122 -7.79 1.73 -1.76
C TYR A 122 -8.70 0.54 -1.49
N ALA A 123 -9.99 0.79 -1.22
CA ALA A 123 -10.96 -0.28 -1.03
C ALA A 123 -11.11 -1.08 -2.32
N ARG A 124 -11.34 -0.38 -3.43
CA ARG A 124 -11.42 -0.97 -4.77
C ARG A 124 -10.18 -1.79 -5.13
N ILE A 125 -8.97 -1.25 -4.91
CA ILE A 125 -7.72 -1.98 -5.17
C ILE A 125 -7.66 -3.30 -4.38
N ARG A 126 -8.11 -3.28 -3.12
CA ARG A 126 -8.11 -4.48 -2.28
C ARG A 126 -9.12 -5.51 -2.79
N ASP A 127 -10.30 -5.06 -3.17
CA ASP A 127 -11.37 -5.92 -3.71
C ASP A 127 -10.92 -6.54 -5.04
N ASP A 128 -10.39 -5.73 -5.97
CA ASP A 128 -9.82 -6.19 -7.25
C ASP A 128 -8.68 -7.20 -7.02
N CYS A 129 -7.82 -6.96 -6.03
CA CYS A 129 -6.78 -7.92 -5.64
C CYS A 129 -7.38 -9.25 -5.18
N ALA A 130 -8.40 -9.21 -4.31
CA ALA A 130 -9.05 -10.41 -3.80
C ALA A 130 -9.73 -11.21 -4.92
N GLU A 131 -10.43 -10.54 -5.81
CA GLU A 131 -11.08 -11.14 -6.98
C GLU A 131 -10.05 -11.82 -7.90
N HIS A 132 -8.94 -11.15 -8.18
CA HIS A 132 -7.86 -11.74 -8.98
C HIS A 132 -7.19 -12.92 -8.29
N ILE A 133 -6.96 -12.87 -6.98
CA ILE A 133 -6.42 -14.01 -6.20
C ILE A 133 -7.35 -15.21 -6.35
N ILE A 134 -8.66 -15.04 -6.12
CA ILE A 134 -9.66 -16.12 -6.22
C ILE A 134 -9.70 -16.69 -7.65
N ALA A 135 -9.71 -15.82 -8.67
CA ALA A 135 -9.79 -16.23 -10.06
C ALA A 135 -8.56 -17.06 -10.48
N VAL A 136 -7.35 -16.61 -10.12
CA VAL A 136 -6.11 -17.33 -10.43
C VAL A 136 -6.07 -18.68 -9.71
N ARG A 137 -6.41 -18.71 -8.41
CA ARG A 137 -6.43 -19.98 -7.66
C ARG A 137 -7.41 -20.98 -8.25
N ARG A 138 -8.60 -20.53 -8.64
CA ARG A 138 -9.61 -21.38 -9.31
C ARG A 138 -9.11 -21.91 -10.64
N GLU A 139 -8.52 -21.05 -11.49
CA GLU A 139 -8.01 -21.45 -12.82
C GLU A 139 -6.87 -22.47 -12.71
N CYS A 140 -5.94 -22.28 -11.76
CA CYS A 140 -4.75 -23.11 -11.64
C CYS A 140 -4.93 -24.31 -10.71
N GLY A 141 -5.98 -24.34 -9.88
CA GLY A 141 -6.20 -25.36 -8.86
C GLY A 141 -5.22 -25.25 -7.69
N LEU A 142 -5.03 -24.02 -7.19
CA LEU A 142 -4.16 -23.67 -6.06
C LEU A 142 -4.96 -23.47 -4.76
#